data_AF-A0A7S3WA73-F1
#
_entry.id   AF-A0A7S3WA73-F1
#
_cell.length_a   1.000
_cell.length_b   1.000
_cell.length_c   1.000
_cell.angle_alpha   90.00
_cell.angle_beta   90.00
_cell.angle_gamma   90.00
#
_symmetry.space_group_name_H-M   'P 1'
#
loop_
_entity.id
_entity.type
_entity.pdbx_description
1 polymer ?
#
loop_
_entity_poly.entity_id
_entity_poly.type
_entity_poly.pdbx_seq_one_letter_code
_entity_poly.pdbx_strand_id
1 'polypeptide(L)'
;HDVAMQDEFNLKVNCVLLRGVNDDEVGAFVDLTEHLPIEVRFLEFMPFVKNGWSANKLVSQADIVERIQHHAGSRGTKADRLPPDSPNDVARLWRVPGWRGRLGVIASMTDAFCGGCNRLRLTTEGELRNCLFGEEG
;
A
#
# COMPACT_ATOMS: atom_id res chain seq x y z
N HIS A 1 -17.29 37.78 -6.27
CA HIS A 1 -17.73 36.42 -6.61
C HIS A 1 -16.67 35.82 -7.51
N ASP A 2 -15.70 35.11 -6.94
CA ASP A 2 -14.74 34.32 -7.72
C ASP A 2 -14.87 32.87 -7.26
N VAL A 3 -15.28 32.05 -8.21
CA VAL A 3 -15.56 30.62 -8.09
C VAL A 3 -14.34 29.88 -8.58
N ALA A 4 -13.71 29.08 -7.73
CA ALA A 4 -13.13 27.77 -8.09
C ALA A 4 -12.65 27.09 -6.80
N MET A 5 -13.49 26.19 -6.29
CA MET A 5 -13.13 25.20 -5.29
C MET A 5 -11.94 24.38 -5.83
N GLN A 6 -10.79 24.43 -5.17
CA GLN A 6 -9.78 23.39 -5.35
C GLN A 6 -10.37 22.13 -4.73
N ASP A 7 -10.94 21.26 -5.56
CA ASP A 7 -11.18 19.87 -5.14
C ASP A 7 -9.80 19.29 -4.83
N GLU A 8 -9.45 19.29 -3.55
CA GLU A 8 -8.17 18.83 -3.03
C GLU A 8 -8.16 17.30 -3.14
N PHE A 9 -7.75 16.79 -4.31
CA PHE A 9 -7.69 15.35 -4.54
C PHE A 9 -6.75 14.69 -3.52
N ASN A 10 -7.28 13.72 -2.76
CA ASN A 10 -6.46 12.90 -1.88
C ASN A 10 -5.63 11.91 -2.71
N LEU A 11 -4.38 12.28 -2.99
CA LEU A 11 -3.48 11.50 -3.84
C LEU A 11 -2.94 10.27 -3.10
N LYS A 12 -3.20 9.10 -3.68
CA LYS A 12 -2.72 7.79 -3.22
C LYS A 12 -1.75 7.19 -4.21
N VAL A 13 -0.53 6.87 -3.77
CA VAL A 13 0.49 6.18 -4.55
C VAL A 13 0.50 4.72 -4.14
N ASN A 14 0.37 3.80 -5.09
CA ASN A 14 0.47 2.36 -4.82
C ASN A 14 1.78 1.84 -5.42
N CYS A 15 2.63 1.24 -4.59
CA CYS A 15 3.91 0.67 -4.98
C CYS A 15 3.94 -0.82 -4.63
N VAL A 16 4.11 -1.68 -5.62
CA VAL A 16 4.34 -3.10 -5.38
C VAL A 16 5.83 -3.30 -5.12
N LEU A 17 6.17 -3.88 -3.96
CA LEU A 17 7.57 -4.09 -3.59
C LEU A 17 8.04 -5.49 -3.97
N LEU A 18 9.21 -5.53 -4.61
CA LEU A 18 9.92 -6.75 -5.00
C LEU A 18 11.35 -6.70 -4.45
N ARG A 19 11.74 -7.76 -3.77
CA ARG A 19 13.08 -7.89 -3.20
C ARG A 19 14.14 -7.91 -4.30
N GLY A 20 15.19 -7.12 -4.11
CA GLY A 20 16.30 -6.94 -5.04
C GLY A 20 15.93 -6.15 -6.30
N VAL A 21 14.77 -5.49 -6.31
CA VAL A 21 14.31 -4.68 -7.45
C VAL A 21 14.06 -3.24 -7.02
N ASN A 22 13.22 -3.02 -6.00
CA ASN A 22 12.84 -1.69 -5.53
C ASN A 22 12.59 -1.63 -4.00
N ASP A 23 12.99 -2.65 -3.25
CA ASP A 23 12.80 -2.69 -1.79
C ASP A 23 13.70 -1.71 -1.03
N ASP A 24 14.77 -1.25 -1.67
CA ASP A 24 15.65 -0.18 -1.22
C ASP A 24 15.05 1.23 -1.37
N GLU A 25 14.03 1.41 -2.22
CA GLU A 25 13.37 2.71 -2.44
C GLU A 25 12.38 3.11 -1.33
N VAL A 26 12.08 2.21 -0.37
CA VAL A 26 11.11 2.46 0.70
C VAL A 26 11.37 3.77 1.44
N GLY A 27 12.64 4.07 1.73
CA GLY A 27 13.02 5.32 2.40
C GLY A 27 12.69 6.58 1.60
N ALA A 28 12.92 6.56 0.28
CA ALA A 28 12.60 7.69 -0.59
C ALA A 28 11.09 7.99 -0.61
N PHE A 29 10.26 6.94 -0.64
CA PHE A 29 8.81 7.08 -0.52
C PHE A 29 8.36 7.57 0.85
N VAL A 30 9.06 7.18 1.91
CA VAL A 30 8.84 7.72 3.25
C VAL A 30 9.10 9.23 3.20
N ASP A 31 10.27 9.69 2.71
CA ASP A 31 10.62 11.11 2.63
C ASP A 31 9.61 11.97 1.84
N LEU A 32 8.99 11.42 0.79
CA LEU A 32 7.93 12.14 0.06
C LEU A 32 6.77 12.55 0.97
N THR A 33 6.47 11.75 2.00
CA THR A 33 5.39 12.05 2.95
C THR A 33 5.74 13.16 3.94
N GLU A 34 7.00 13.59 4.04
CA GLU A 34 7.39 14.73 4.87
C GLU A 34 6.71 16.01 4.38
N HIS A 35 6.80 16.29 3.08
CA HIS A 35 6.40 17.57 2.49
C HIS A 35 5.07 17.51 1.73
N LEU A 36 4.63 16.33 1.32
CA LEU A 36 3.44 16.17 0.49
C LEU A 36 2.30 15.52 1.30
N PRO A 37 1.05 16.04 1.20
CA PRO A 37 -0.13 15.44 1.84
C PRO A 37 -0.62 14.22 1.04
N ILE A 38 0.25 13.23 0.84
CA ILE A 38 -0.01 12.01 0.06
C ILE A 38 -0.07 10.78 0.95
N GLU A 39 -0.73 9.74 0.46
CA GLU A 39 -0.70 8.42 1.07
C GLU A 39 0.04 7.43 0.16
N VAL A 40 1.21 6.95 0.60
CA VAL A 40 1.97 5.92 -0.12
C VAL A 40 1.66 4.55 0.45
N ARG A 41 1.19 3.63 -0.39
CA ARG A 41 0.82 2.26 -0.04
C ARG A 41 1.80 1.29 -0.66
N PHE A 42 2.46 0.51 0.17
CA PHE A 42 3.28 -0.62 -0.25
C PHE A 42 2.43 -1.89 -0.30
N LEU A 43 2.50 -2.62 -1.41
CA LEU A 43 1.77 -3.85 -1.64
C LEU A 43 2.76 -5.01 -1.70
N GLU A 44 2.45 -6.09 -0.98
CA GLU A 44 3.17 -7.34 -1.14
C GLU A 44 2.92 -7.91 -2.54
N PHE A 45 4.01 -8.32 -3.21
CA PHE A 45 3.94 -8.96 -4.52
C PHE A 45 3.22 -10.32 -4.43
N MET A 46 2.10 -10.44 -5.17
CA MET A 46 1.34 -11.70 -5.26
C MET A 46 1.83 -12.59 -6.43
N PRO A 47 1.88 -13.92 -6.25
CA PRO A 47 2.07 -14.87 -7.35
C PRO A 47 0.89 -14.87 -8.31
N PHE A 48 1.19 -14.95 -9.63
CA PHE A 48 0.22 -15.38 -10.64
C PHE A 48 0.83 -16.52 -11.46
N VAL A 49 0.00 -17.46 -11.92
CA VAL A 49 0.42 -18.70 -12.61
C VAL A 49 1.34 -18.42 -13.82
N LYS A 50 1.27 -17.22 -14.42
CA LYS A 50 2.07 -16.81 -15.58
C LYS A 50 3.19 -15.79 -15.30
N ASN A 51 3.40 -15.34 -14.06
CA ASN A 51 4.32 -14.22 -13.78
C ASN A 51 5.73 -14.63 -13.29
N GLY A 52 6.07 -15.93 -13.28
CA GLY A 52 7.39 -16.39 -12.84
C GLY A 52 7.69 -16.05 -11.37
N TRP A 53 6.66 -16.10 -10.52
CA TRP A 53 6.79 -15.82 -9.09
C TRP A 53 7.82 -16.71 -8.41
N SER A 54 8.53 -16.13 -7.45
CA SER A 54 9.32 -16.88 -6.50
C SER A 54 9.26 -16.18 -5.14
N ALA A 55 9.13 -16.98 -4.07
CA ALA A 55 9.02 -16.50 -2.70
C ALA A 55 10.20 -15.61 -2.29
N ASN A 56 11.36 -15.78 -2.93
CA ASN A 56 12.54 -14.95 -2.71
C ASN A 56 12.34 -13.48 -3.12
N LYS A 57 11.35 -13.15 -3.96
CA LYS A 57 11.01 -11.77 -4.35
C LYS A 57 9.99 -11.11 -3.41
N LEU A 58 9.39 -11.86 -2.49
CA LEU A 58 8.44 -11.31 -1.53
C LEU A 58 9.18 -10.40 -0.53
N VAL A 59 8.66 -9.19 -0.34
CA VAL A 59 9.01 -8.30 0.77
C VAL A 59 7.82 -8.32 1.72
N SER A 60 8.00 -8.91 2.91
CA SER A 60 6.89 -9.12 3.83
C SER A 60 6.43 -7.80 4.45
N GLN A 61 5.21 -7.73 4.95
CA GLN A 61 4.74 -6.59 5.72
C GLN A 61 5.70 -6.24 6.87
N ALA A 62 6.22 -7.26 7.57
CA ALA A 62 7.16 -7.04 8.66
C ALA A 62 8.43 -6.34 8.15
N ASP A 63 8.99 -6.78 7.02
CA ASP A 63 10.17 -6.18 6.40
C ASP A 63 9.91 -4.74 5.95
N ILE A 64 8.72 -4.49 5.37
CA ILE A 64 8.32 -3.14 4.93
C ILE A 64 8.23 -2.20 6.12
N VAL A 65 7.58 -2.64 7.20
CA VAL A 65 7.45 -1.85 8.43
C VAL A 65 8.82 -1.62 9.07
N GLU A 66 9.69 -2.64 9.11
CA GLU A 66 11.05 -2.49 9.62
C GLU A 66 11.83 -1.44 8.84
N ARG A 67 11.76 -1.44 7.50
CA ARG A 67 12.41 -0.43 6.66
C ARG A 67 11.87 0.97 6.90
N ILE A 68 10.55 1.12 7.05
CA ILE A 68 9.91 2.39 7.42
C ILE A 68 10.43 2.87 8.77
N GLN A 69 10.47 2.00 9.78
CA GLN A 69 10.94 2.36 11.13
C GLN A 69 12.42 2.69 11.14
N HIS A 70 13.24 1.93 10.43
CA HIS A 70 14.68 2.18 10.31
C HIS A 70 14.94 3.55 9.66
N HIS A 71 14.25 3.85 8.56
CA HIS A 71 14.37 5.14 7.89
C HIS A 71 13.90 6.30 8.78
N ALA A 72 12.73 6.19 9.40
CA ALA A 72 12.24 7.18 10.37
C ALA A 72 13.21 7.37 11.55
N GLY A 73 13.81 6.27 12.04
CA GLY A 73 14.83 6.27 13.10
C GLY A 73 16.08 7.03 12.69
N SER A 74 16.53 6.89 11.44
CA SER A 74 17.65 7.66 10.90
C SER A 74 17.36 9.18 10.82
N ARG A 75 16.07 9.56 10.79
CA ARG A 75 15.58 10.94 10.86
C ARG A 75 15.33 11.41 12.31
N GLY A 76 15.69 10.61 13.31
CA GLY A 76 15.51 10.93 14.73
C GLY A 76 14.08 10.80 15.24
N THR A 77 13.24 10.03 14.55
CA THR A 77 11.81 9.85 14.89
C THR A 77 11.39 8.39 14.69
N LYS A 78 10.09 8.09 14.80
CA LYS A 78 9.51 6.77 14.53
C LYS A 78 8.19 6.93 13.79
N ALA A 79 7.76 5.92 13.05
CA ALA A 79 6.44 5.93 12.43
C ALA A 79 5.41 5.33 13.41
N ASP A 80 4.37 6.09 13.75
CA ASP A 80 3.31 5.64 14.65
C ASP A 80 2.21 4.93 13.85
N ARG A 81 1.72 3.82 14.40
CA ARG A 81 0.60 3.08 13.82
C ARG A 81 -0.69 3.88 13.97
N LEU A 82 -1.45 4.00 12.89
CA LEU A 82 -2.76 4.64 12.88
C LEU A 82 -3.89 3.62 12.95
N PRO A 83 -5.06 4.00 13.52
CA PRO A 83 -6.29 3.22 13.34
C PRO A 83 -6.69 3.17 11.86
N PRO A 84 -7.46 2.15 11.45
CA PRO A 84 -8.02 2.11 10.10
C PRO A 84 -9.03 3.27 9.89
N ASP A 85 -9.17 3.75 8.65
CA ASP A 85 -10.17 4.77 8.32
C ASP A 85 -11.58 4.15 8.22
N SER A 86 -11.68 2.86 7.87
CA SER A 86 -12.94 2.10 7.83
C SER A 86 -12.79 0.63 8.29
N PRO A 87 -13.89 -0.04 8.68
CA PRO A 87 -13.85 -1.45 9.09
C PRO A 87 -13.34 -2.43 8.02
N ASN A 88 -13.45 -2.06 6.74
CA ASN A 88 -13.07 -2.90 5.60
C ASN A 88 -11.73 -2.47 4.97
N ASP A 89 -10.97 -1.62 5.67
CA ASP A 89 -9.67 -1.17 5.19
C ASP A 89 -8.67 -2.31 5.18
N VAL A 90 -8.15 -2.60 3.99
CA VAL A 90 -7.09 -3.60 3.79
C VAL A 90 -5.69 -3.05 4.03
N ALA A 91 -5.56 -1.72 4.05
CA ALA A 91 -4.29 -1.04 4.27
C ALA A 91 -4.11 -0.77 5.77
N ARG A 92 -2.98 -1.21 6.28
CA ARG A 92 -2.51 -0.91 7.62
C ARG A 92 -1.74 0.41 7.54
N LEU A 93 -2.11 1.42 8.33
CA LEU A 93 -1.62 2.79 8.15
C LEU A 93 -0.61 3.21 9.23
N TRP A 94 0.37 4.02 8.85
CA TRP A 94 1.37 4.65 9.72
C TRP A 94 1.57 6.12 9.36
N ARG A 95 2.03 6.92 10.32
CA ARG A 95 2.44 8.30 10.11
C ARG A 95 3.70 8.62 10.90
N VAL A 96 4.61 9.36 10.29
CA VAL A 96 5.75 9.95 10.99
C VAL A 96 5.30 11.27 11.63
N PRO A 97 5.51 11.49 12.94
CA PRO A 97 5.12 12.74 13.60
C PRO A 97 5.72 13.97 12.90
N GLY A 98 4.89 14.99 12.70
CA GLY A 98 5.27 16.24 12.01
C GLY A 98 5.25 16.17 10.48
N TRP A 99 5.04 15.00 9.89
CA TRP A 99 5.00 14.82 8.44
C TRP A 99 3.56 14.91 7.90
N ARG A 100 3.40 15.47 6.70
CA ARG A 100 2.09 15.80 6.13
C ARG A 100 1.33 14.57 5.66
N GLY A 101 2.03 13.66 4.98
CA GLY A 101 1.48 12.44 4.41
C GLY A 101 1.38 11.27 5.39
N ARG A 102 1.04 10.11 4.86
CA ARG A 102 0.96 8.83 5.60
C ARG A 102 1.41 7.66 4.75
N LEU A 103 1.76 6.57 5.42
CA LEU A 103 2.23 5.32 4.81
C LEU A 103 1.21 4.23 5.04
N GLY A 104 1.05 3.33 4.07
CA GLY A 104 0.17 2.17 4.15
C GLY A 104 0.90 0.91 3.73
N VAL A 105 0.55 -0.21 4.34
CA VAL A 105 1.00 -1.54 3.89
C VAL A 105 -0.22 -2.43 3.67
N ILE A 106 -0.30 -3.05 2.49
CA ILE A 106 -1.34 -4.01 2.12
C ILE A 106 -0.67 -5.40 2.05
N ALA A 107 -0.91 -6.19 3.08
CA ALA A 107 -0.32 -7.52 3.28
C ALA A 107 -1.12 -8.59 2.53
N SER A 108 -0.92 -8.60 1.23
CA SER A 108 -1.68 -9.42 0.29
C SER A 108 -1.45 -10.93 0.48
N MET A 109 -0.27 -11.32 0.99
CA MET A 109 0.17 -12.70 1.18
C MET A 109 0.32 -13.07 2.66
N THR A 110 0.87 -12.17 3.48
CA THR A 110 1.19 -12.47 4.88
C THR A 110 0.03 -12.24 5.85
N ASP A 111 -0.99 -11.49 5.44
CA ASP A 111 -2.21 -11.21 6.21
C ASP A 111 -3.41 -11.02 5.27
N ALA A 112 -3.84 -12.13 4.66
CA ALA A 112 -4.89 -12.12 3.64
C ALA A 112 -6.23 -11.57 4.17
N PHE A 113 -6.85 -10.68 3.39
CA PHE A 113 -8.07 -9.94 3.76
C PHE A 113 -9.34 -10.44 3.05
N CYS A 114 -9.32 -11.65 2.47
CA CYS A 114 -10.47 -12.19 1.72
C CYS A 114 -11.75 -12.35 2.56
N GLY A 115 -11.62 -12.61 3.86
CA GLY A 115 -12.77 -12.80 4.77
C GLY A 115 -13.67 -11.56 4.94
N GLY A 116 -13.14 -10.36 4.67
CA GLY A 116 -13.91 -9.10 4.67
C GLY A 116 -14.17 -8.53 3.26
N CYS A 117 -13.88 -9.29 2.19
CA CYS A 117 -13.98 -8.79 0.83
C CYS A 117 -15.43 -8.60 0.41
N ASN A 118 -15.78 -7.37 0.03
CA ASN A 118 -17.11 -6.98 -0.44
C ASN A 118 -17.10 -6.47 -1.91
N ARG A 119 -16.07 -6.81 -2.68
CA ARG A 119 -15.87 -6.29 -4.05
C ARG A 119 -16.48 -7.21 -5.11
N LEU A 120 -17.36 -6.66 -5.93
CA LEU A 120 -17.80 -7.25 -7.20
C LEU A 120 -17.07 -6.54 -8.36
N ARG A 121 -16.79 -7.28 -9.43
CA ARG A 121 -16.14 -6.79 -10.64
C ARG A 121 -17.00 -7.11 -11.86
N LEU A 122 -17.07 -6.18 -12.80
CA LEU A 122 -17.64 -6.39 -14.12
C LEU A 122 -16.48 -6.35 -15.12
N THR A 123 -16.30 -7.40 -15.91
CA THR A 123 -15.25 -7.44 -16.93
C THR A 123 -15.63 -6.58 -18.14
N THR A 124 -14.67 -6.33 -19.02
CA THR A 124 -14.89 -5.62 -20.30
C THR A 124 -15.87 -6.35 -21.22
N GLU A 125 -16.02 -7.67 -21.02
CA GLU A 125 -16.93 -8.55 -21.75
C GLU A 125 -18.32 -8.64 -21.10
N GLY A 126 -18.53 -7.95 -19.97
CA GLY A 126 -19.81 -7.93 -19.26
C GLY A 126 -20.01 -9.07 -18.25
N GLU A 127 -18.95 -9.79 -17.88
CA GLU A 127 -19.03 -10.87 -16.89
C GLU A 127 -18.92 -10.34 -15.46
N LEU A 128 -19.74 -10.86 -14.56
CA LEU A 128 -19.64 -10.57 -13.14
C LEU A 128 -18.67 -11.53 -12.45
N ARG A 129 -17.64 -10.98 -11.79
CA ARG A 129 -16.66 -11.72 -10.98
C ARG A 129 -16.72 -11.26 -9.53
N ASN A 130 -16.80 -12.21 -8.60
CA ASN A 130 -16.80 -11.96 -7.16
C ASN A 130 -15.40 -11.89 -6.54
N CYS A 131 -14.37 -12.31 -7.28
CA CYS A 131 -12.98 -12.29 -6.86
C CYS A 131 -12.11 -11.62 -7.93
N LEU A 132 -10.91 -11.16 -7.53
CA LEU A 132 -9.93 -10.70 -8.51
C LEU A 132 -9.38 -11.89 -9.31
N PHE A 133 -9.36 -13.07 -8.69
CA PHE A 133 -8.88 -14.32 -9.26
C PHE A 133 -10.06 -15.27 -9.49
N GLY A 134 -10.24 -15.73 -10.72
CA GLY A 134 -11.19 -16.78 -11.10
C GLY A 134 -10.45 -18.01 -11.65
N GLU A 135 -11.18 -19.04 -12.08
CA GLU A 135 -10.57 -20.24 -12.69
C GLU A 135 -9.71 -19.92 -13.93
N GLU A 136 -9.89 -18.74 -14.53
CA GLU A 136 -9.12 -18.29 -15.71
C GLU A 136 -7.96 -17.31 -15.40
N GLY A 137 -7.68 -17.02 -14.12
CA GLY A 137 -6.59 -16.12 -13.69
C GLY A 137 -7.07 -14.74 -13.27
#